data_AF-A0AAV4I558-F1
#
_entry.id   AF-A0AAV4I558-F1
#
_cell.length_a   1.000
_cell.length_b   1.000
_cell.length_c   1.000
_cell.angle_alpha   90.00
_cell.angle_beta   90.00
_cell.angle_gamma   90.00
#
_symmetry.space_group_name_H-M   'P 1'
#
loop_
_entity.id
_entity.type
_entity.pdbx_description
1 polymer ?
#
loop_
_entity_poly.entity_id
_entity_poly.type
_entity_poly.pdbx_seq_one_letter_code
_entity_poly.pdbx_strand_id
1 'polypeptide(L)'
;MNRSSTNSVEENDLMERYPHFKTYKACQSKAFMTGSFMLLMGTACSFLVMDHWFRKFKPTVSKNWLVAGPILIGTASAYGVTMGQSIYCQNMWMAMEDRHSVITSAKERLEERLKEEEES
;
A
#
# COMPACT_ATOMS: atom_id res chain seq x y z
N MET A 1 -8.71 -25.69 -13.90
CA MET A 1 -7.29 -25.39 -14.18
C MET A 1 -7.05 -24.17 -15.08
N ASN A 2 -8.06 -23.33 -15.41
CA ASN A 2 -7.90 -22.28 -16.44
C ASN A 2 -7.64 -20.86 -15.93
N ARG A 3 -7.62 -20.61 -14.61
CA ARG A 3 -7.55 -19.24 -14.06
C ARG A 3 -6.15 -18.62 -14.12
N SER A 4 -5.08 -19.42 -14.05
CA SER A 4 -3.71 -18.87 -14.13
C SER A 4 -3.34 -18.43 -15.54
N SER A 5 -3.73 -19.18 -16.58
CA SER A 5 -3.39 -18.81 -17.96
C SER A 5 -4.07 -17.52 -18.43
N THR A 6 -5.31 -17.26 -18.02
CA THR A 6 -6.00 -16.01 -18.35
C THR A 6 -5.35 -14.80 -17.68
N ASN A 7 -4.98 -14.90 -16.40
CA ASN A 7 -4.28 -13.82 -15.70
C ASN A 7 -2.92 -13.49 -16.34
N SER A 8 -2.17 -14.50 -16.81
CA SER A 8 -0.88 -14.25 -17.45
C SER A 8 -0.99 -13.56 -18.81
N VAL A 9 -2.05 -13.84 -19.58
CA VAL A 9 -2.26 -13.17 -20.88
C VAL A 9 -2.64 -11.70 -20.65
N GLU A 10 -3.57 -11.44 -19.73
CA GLU A 10 -3.96 -10.08 -19.35
C GLU A 10 -2.79 -9.25 -18.79
N GLU A 11 -1.90 -9.87 -18.00
CA GLU A 11 -0.69 -9.19 -17.52
C GLU A 11 0.26 -8.79 -18.64
N ASN A 12 0.43 -9.63 -19.66
CA ASN A 12 1.29 -9.32 -20.80
C ASN A 12 0.72 -8.14 -21.62
N ASP A 13 -0.58 -8.14 -21.88
CA ASP A 13 -1.26 -7.04 -22.58
C ASP A 13 -1.15 -5.72 -21.79
N LEU A 14 -1.27 -5.79 -20.45
CA LEU A 14 -1.09 -4.64 -19.56
C LEU A 14 0.37 -4.16 -19.50
N MET A 15 1.34 -5.06 -19.56
CA MET A 15 2.77 -4.72 -19.59
C MET A 15 3.18 -4.08 -20.92
N GLU A 16 2.56 -4.48 -22.02
CA GLU A 16 2.76 -3.85 -23.33
C GLU A 16 2.14 -2.44 -23.37
N ARG A 17 0.98 -2.26 -22.73
CA ARG A 17 0.33 -0.95 -22.61
C ARG A 17 1.03 -0.01 -21.62
N TYR A 18 1.55 -0.55 -20.52
CA TYR A 18 2.19 0.20 -19.44
C TYR A 18 3.58 -0.39 -19.13
N PRO A 19 4.67 0.11 -19.76
CA PRO A 19 6.00 -0.49 -19.65
C PRO A 19 6.55 -0.52 -18.22
N HIS A 20 6.05 0.36 -17.35
CA HIS A 20 6.47 0.44 -15.96
C HIS A 20 5.66 -0.48 -15.02
N PHE A 21 4.59 -1.14 -15.48
CA PHE A 21 3.65 -1.92 -14.63
C PHE A 21 4.33 -2.93 -13.73
N LYS A 22 5.37 -3.59 -14.24
CA LYS A 22 6.18 -4.55 -13.50
C LYS A 22 6.82 -3.94 -12.25
N THR A 23 7.30 -2.69 -12.33
CA THR A 23 7.94 -2.01 -11.19
C THR A 23 6.93 -1.64 -10.11
N TYR A 24 5.72 -1.22 -10.50
CA TYR A 24 4.62 -1.02 -9.56
C TYR A 24 4.21 -2.31 -8.85
N LYS A 25 4.04 -3.41 -9.60
CA LYS A 25 3.71 -4.71 -8.98
C LYS A 25 4.78 -5.20 -8.02
N ALA A 26 6.05 -4.98 -8.34
CA ALA A 26 7.16 -5.29 -7.44
C ALA A 26 7.13 -4.43 -6.16
N CYS A 27 6.77 -3.14 -6.28
CA CYS A 27 6.57 -2.27 -5.12
C CYS A 27 5.39 -2.73 -4.26
N GLN A 28 4.26 -3.06 -4.89
CA GLN A 28 3.04 -3.48 -4.21
C GLN A 28 3.21 -4.82 -3.48
N SER A 29 3.89 -5.80 -4.09
CA SER A 29 4.17 -7.08 -3.43
C SER A 29 5.12 -6.92 -2.23
N LYS A 30 6.11 -6.03 -2.34
CA LYS A 30 7.00 -5.67 -1.22
C LYS A 30 6.24 -4.95 -0.10
N ALA A 31 5.34 -4.04 -0.44
CA ALA A 31 4.45 -3.39 0.52
C ALA A 31 3.59 -4.41 1.27
N PHE A 32 3.00 -5.37 0.55
CA PHE A 32 2.20 -6.45 1.14
C PHE A 32 3.01 -7.36 2.08
N MET A 33 4.22 -7.78 1.67
CA MET A 33 5.10 -8.58 2.54
C MET A 33 5.50 -7.81 3.81
N THR A 34 5.81 -6.52 3.66
CA THR A 34 6.20 -5.67 4.79
C THR A 34 5.03 -5.46 5.76
N GLY A 35 3.82 -5.23 5.25
CA GLY A 35 2.60 -5.14 6.06
C GLY A 35 2.29 -6.43 6.80
N SER A 36 2.42 -7.58 6.12
CA SER A 36 2.21 -8.90 6.71
C SER A 36 3.23 -9.20 7.83
N PHE A 37 4.50 -8.84 7.61
CA PHE A 37 5.53 -8.97 8.63
C PHE A 37 5.25 -8.10 9.86
N MET A 38 4.86 -6.83 9.64
CA MET A 38 4.49 -5.92 10.73
C MET A 38 3.27 -6.39 11.50
N LEU A 39 2.27 -6.96 10.83
CA LEU A 39 1.10 -7.56 11.49
C LEU A 39 1.55 -8.68 12.46
N LEU A 40 2.35 -9.63 11.96
CA LEU A 40 2.79 -10.77 12.77
C LEU A 40 3.68 -10.32 13.93
N MET A 41 4.70 -9.51 13.66
CA MET A 41 5.62 -9.01 14.66
C MET A 41 4.91 -8.09 15.67
N GLY A 42 4.05 -7.20 15.22
CA GLY A 42 3.29 -6.28 16.08
C GLY A 42 2.33 -7.01 17.00
N THR A 43 1.63 -8.02 16.49
CA THR A 43 0.73 -8.87 17.29
C THR A 43 1.52 -9.70 18.31
N ALA A 44 2.62 -10.33 17.88
CA ALA A 44 3.46 -11.15 18.75
C ALA A 44 4.11 -10.33 19.88
N CYS A 45 4.70 -9.17 19.54
CA CYS A 45 5.30 -8.28 20.53
C CYS A 45 4.25 -7.76 21.53
N SER A 46 3.10 -7.33 21.02
CA SER A 46 2.00 -6.84 21.88
C SER A 46 1.49 -7.92 22.82
N PHE A 47 1.38 -9.16 22.35
CA PHE A 47 0.96 -10.30 23.18
C PHE A 47 1.96 -10.57 24.31
N LEU A 48 3.26 -10.58 24.03
CA LEU A 48 4.28 -10.80 25.07
C LEU A 48 4.28 -9.69 26.13
N VAL A 49 4.11 -8.43 25.71
CA VAL A 49 4.00 -7.30 26.63
C VAL A 49 2.74 -7.41 27.49
N MET A 50 1.60 -7.73 26.88
CA MET A 50 0.35 -7.94 27.62
C MET A 50 0.45 -9.12 28.59
N ASP A 51 1.01 -10.26 28.19
CA ASP A 51 1.19 -11.43 29.07
C ASP A 51 2.07 -11.08 30.29
N HIS A 52 3.22 -10.43 30.05
CA HIS A 52 4.10 -10.02 31.13
C HIS A 52 3.41 -9.03 32.09
N TRP A 53 2.68 -8.07 31.54
CA TRP A 53 1.95 -7.08 32.33
C TRP A 53 0.84 -7.70 33.18
N PHE A 54 0.05 -8.61 32.60
CA PHE A 54 -1.01 -9.33 33.29
C PHE A 54 -0.48 -10.24 34.41
N ARG A 55 0.66 -10.91 34.20
CA ARG A 55 1.31 -11.74 35.24
C ARG A 55 1.78 -10.90 36.42
N LYS A 56 2.23 -9.66 36.17
CA LYS A 56 2.75 -8.76 37.21
C LYS A 56 1.65 -8.02 37.98
N PHE A 57 0.62 -7.52 37.31
CA PHE A 57 -0.40 -6.67 37.93
C PHE A 57 -1.72 -7.40 38.26
N LYS A 58 -1.87 -8.67 37.84
CA LYS A 58 -3.06 -9.51 38.03
C LYS A 58 -4.40 -8.75 37.91
N PRO A 59 -4.62 -8.00 36.82
CA PRO A 59 -5.83 -7.18 36.70
C PRO A 59 -7.06 -8.07 36.45
N THR A 60 -8.23 -7.70 37.00
CA THR A 60 -9.52 -8.41 36.90
C THR A 60 -10.18 -8.27 35.51
N VAL A 61 -9.39 -8.25 34.45
CA VAL A 61 -9.87 -8.10 33.07
C VAL A 61 -10.06 -9.48 32.43
N SER A 62 -11.09 -9.59 31.59
CA SER A 62 -11.42 -10.82 30.89
C SER A 62 -10.26 -11.30 30.02
N LYS A 63 -9.96 -12.61 30.05
CA LYS A 63 -8.94 -13.26 29.21
C LYS A 63 -9.13 -12.98 27.71
N ASN A 64 -10.36 -12.67 27.28
CA ASN A 64 -10.65 -12.30 25.89
C ASN A 64 -9.91 -11.03 25.45
N TRP A 65 -9.67 -10.09 26.37
CA TRP A 65 -8.92 -8.85 26.08
C TRP A 65 -7.44 -9.13 25.79
N LEU A 66 -6.88 -10.18 26.40
CA LEU A 66 -5.49 -10.60 26.19
C LEU A 66 -5.20 -11.02 24.75
N VAL A 67 -6.23 -11.50 24.04
CA VAL A 67 -6.14 -11.95 22.64
C VAL A 67 -6.64 -10.87 21.69
N ALA A 68 -7.75 -10.21 22.02
CA ALA A 68 -8.32 -9.16 21.17
C ALA A 68 -7.42 -7.92 21.08
N GLY A 69 -6.82 -7.49 22.19
CA GLY A 69 -5.97 -6.30 22.24
C GLY A 69 -4.79 -6.36 21.27
N PRO A 70 -3.93 -7.40 21.32
CA PRO A 70 -2.80 -7.53 20.40
C PRO A 70 -3.20 -7.61 18.93
N ILE A 71 -4.32 -8.26 18.62
CA ILE A 71 -4.83 -8.38 17.25
C ILE A 71 -5.26 -7.00 16.72
N LEU A 72 -5.97 -6.21 17.53
CA LEU A 72 -6.40 -4.87 17.15
C LEU A 72 -5.19 -3.95 16.91
N ILE A 73 -4.20 -3.99 17.81
CA ILE A 73 -2.96 -3.21 17.70
C ILE A 73 -2.17 -3.66 16.46
N GLY A 74 -2.00 -4.97 16.27
CA GLY A 74 -1.33 -5.55 15.11
C GLY A 74 -1.99 -5.12 13.81
N THR A 75 -3.32 -5.18 13.74
CA THR A 75 -4.09 -4.79 12.54
C THR A 75 -3.98 -3.29 12.26
N ALA A 76 -4.14 -2.44 13.27
CA ALA A 76 -4.02 -0.99 13.09
C ALA A 76 -2.61 -0.58 12.63
N SER A 77 -1.58 -1.19 13.23
CA SER A 77 -0.18 -0.93 12.88
C SER A 77 0.13 -1.40 11.46
N ALA A 78 -0.30 -2.60 11.08
CA ALA A 78 -0.15 -3.13 9.73
C ALA A 78 -0.89 -2.28 8.70
N TYR A 79 -2.10 -1.80 9.01
CA TYR A 79 -2.88 -0.93 8.13
C TYR A 79 -2.14 0.39 7.87
N GLY A 80 -1.62 1.04 8.92
CA GLY A 80 -0.86 2.29 8.78
C GLY A 80 0.39 2.13 7.90
N VAL A 81 1.18 1.08 8.13
CA VAL A 81 2.37 0.78 7.32
C VAL A 81 1.99 0.46 5.87
N THR A 82 0.95 -0.36 5.67
CA THR A 82 0.48 -0.74 4.34
C THR A 82 -0.04 0.47 3.56
N MET A 83 -0.78 1.36 4.22
CA MET A 83 -1.30 2.59 3.60
C MET A 83 -0.17 3.51 3.15
N GLY A 84 0.83 3.74 4.00
CA GLY A 84 2.00 4.56 3.66
C GLY A 84 2.81 3.98 2.49
N GLN A 85 3.07 2.66 2.51
CA GLN A 85 3.77 1.97 1.42
C GLN A 85 2.96 2.00 0.11
N SER A 86 1.63 1.88 0.19
CA SER A 86 0.75 1.94 -0.99
C SER A 86 0.78 3.33 -1.64
N ILE A 87 0.71 4.40 -0.84
CA ILE A 87 0.83 5.77 -1.35
C ILE A 87 2.20 5.99 -1.99
N TYR A 88 3.27 5.45 -1.41
CA TYR A 88 4.61 5.53 -2.01
C TYR A 88 4.67 4.84 -3.38
N CYS A 89 4.14 3.62 -3.49
CA CYS A 89 4.09 2.91 -4.77
C CYS A 89 3.24 3.64 -5.81
N GLN A 90 2.13 4.26 -5.39
CA GLN A 90 1.28 5.07 -6.25
C GLN A 90 1.98 6.34 -6.73
N ASN A 91 2.69 7.05 -5.86
CA ASN A 91 3.42 8.25 -6.24
C ASN A 91 4.57 7.93 -7.21
N MET A 92 5.28 6.81 -6.97
CA MET A 92 6.30 6.31 -7.89
C MET A 92 5.70 5.99 -9.26
N TRP A 93 4.54 5.32 -9.29
CA TRP A 93 3.80 5.04 -10.52
C TRP A 93 3.47 6.32 -11.29
N MET A 94 2.84 7.28 -10.60
CA MET A 94 2.43 8.54 -11.20
C MET A 94 3.62 9.34 -11.74
N ALA A 95 4.78 9.34 -11.05
CA ALA A 95 5.98 10.03 -11.52
C ALA A 95 6.58 9.40 -12.79
N MET A 96 6.44 8.09 -12.98
CA MET A 96 6.85 7.41 -14.21
C MET A 96 5.84 7.60 -15.33
N GLU A 97 4.55 7.59 -14.99
CA GLU A 97 3.45 7.78 -15.93
C GLU A 97 3.34 9.24 -16.40
N ASP A 98 3.84 10.24 -15.66
CA ASP A 98 3.67 11.66 -16.03
C ASP A 98 4.22 11.99 -17.43
N ARG A 99 5.17 11.20 -17.94
CA ARG A 99 5.65 11.28 -19.33
C ARG A 99 4.60 10.91 -20.39
N HIS A 100 3.57 10.13 -20.04
CA HIS A 100 2.49 9.63 -20.92
C HIS A 100 1.08 9.84 -20.32
N SER A 101 0.97 10.61 -19.22
CA SER A 101 -0.29 10.80 -18.50
C SER A 101 -1.20 11.81 -19.22
N VAL A 102 -2.52 11.61 -19.07
CA VAL A 102 -3.54 12.59 -19.48
C VAL A 102 -3.35 13.98 -18.86
N ILE A 103 -2.60 14.07 -17.75
CA ILE A 103 -2.30 15.34 -17.07
C ILE A 103 -1.32 16.17 -17.89
N THR A 104 -0.37 15.55 -18.60
CA THR A 104 0.54 16.26 -19.50
C THR A 104 -0.21 16.93 -20.64
N SER A 105 -1.16 16.21 -21.28
CA SER A 105 -2.04 16.82 -22.28
C SER A 105 -2.89 17.97 -21.72
N ALA A 106 -3.34 17.88 -20.46
CA ALA A 106 -4.10 18.94 -19.82
C ALA A 106 -3.22 20.16 -19.46
N LYS A 107 -1.97 19.93 -19.04
CA LYS A 107 -0.97 20.99 -18.79
C LYS A 107 -0.58 21.71 -20.07
N GLU A 108 -0.29 20.99 -21.15
CA GLU A 108 0.01 21.60 -22.45
C GLU A 108 -1.13 22.50 -22.93
N ARG A 109 -2.39 22.02 -22.83
CA ARG A 109 -3.56 22.85 -23.17
C ARG A 109 -3.73 24.07 -22.26
N LEU A 110 -3.36 23.98 -20.99
CA LEU A 110 -3.41 25.10 -20.05
C LEU A 110 -2.30 26.12 -20.38
N GLU A 111 -1.10 25.66 -20.68
CA GLU A 111 0.02 26.52 -21.10
C GLU A 111 -0.28 27.23 -22.42
N GLU A 112 -0.96 26.59 -23.37
CA GLU A 112 -1.45 27.23 -24.59
C GLU A 112 -2.45 28.35 -24.27
N ARG A 113 -3.44 28.09 -23.41
CA ARG A 113 -4.44 29.07 -22.99
C ARG A 113 -3.84 30.29 -22.28
N LEU A 114 -2.82 30.07 -21.45
CA LEU A 114 -2.12 31.16 -20.76
C LEU A 114 -1.30 32.03 -21.73
N LYS A 115 -0.70 31.43 -22.77
CA LYS A 115 -0.01 32.19 -23.83
C LYS A 115 -0.99 33.03 -24.65
N GLU A 116 -2.18 32.50 -24.94
CA GLU A 116 -3.24 33.24 -25.63
C GLU A 116 -3.73 34.46 -24.80
N GLU A 117 -3.76 34.34 -23.47
CA GLU A 117 -4.11 35.47 -22.58
C GLU A 117 -2.97 36.50 -22.44
N GLU A 118 -1.70 36.11 -22.54
CA GLU A 118 -0.56 37.05 -22.53
C GLU A 118 -0.37 37.81 -23.85
N GLU A 119 -0.83 37.25 -24.98
CA GLU A 119 -0.72 37.87 -26.30
C GLU A 119 -1.91 38.81 -26.65
N SER A 120 -2.98 38.78 -25.85
CA SER A 120 -4.18 39.64 -26.00
C SER A 120 -4.13 40.92 -25.16
#